data_AF-A0A7J5BUV7-F1
#
_entry.id   AF-A0A7J5BUV7-F1
#
_cell.length_a   1.000
_cell.length_b   1.000
_cell.length_c   1.000
_cell.angle_alpha   90.00
_cell.angle_beta   90.00
_cell.angle_gamma   90.00
#
_symmetry.space_group_name_H-M   'P 1'
#
loop_
_entity.id
_entity.type
_entity.pdbx_description
1 polymer ?
#
loop_
_entity_poly.entity_id
_entity_poly.type
_entity_poly.pdbx_seq_one_letter_code
_entity_poly.pdbx_strand_id
1 'polypeptide(L)'
;MADLIHELSRQHALARPHALLPAEIDRALQGIFGFPKNPRSVDAFGLGIGHITGGDVTLPPFNPSELPNSGVGLAASDLAKVESTFKDLVERELLRVGPNPLKAAGFDPSNSELAKRYVEHENTIAASIREKNLTGEMLELAVRASDLGDIQPAVTEALERIDMTWAGFLEALGPSGVVSFVDDLPTRYVTNLMRSAKLRQNQQKWEPNDFNDILALPVAVVYCDVVVTEKQWAQRFRQGKVEQRFNTTVLNDTADLVEVLASAASQLTE
;
A
#
# COMPACT_ATOMS: atom_id res chain seq x y z
N MET A 1 11.33 10.19 17.88
CA MET A 1 10.78 9.24 16.89
C MET A 1 10.67 9.88 15.50
N ALA A 2 9.95 10.99 15.33
CA ALA A 2 9.83 11.69 14.04
C ALA A 2 11.19 12.03 13.38
N ASP A 3 12.16 12.53 14.15
CA ASP A 3 13.51 12.83 13.63
C ASP A 3 14.25 11.60 13.10
N LEU A 4 14.14 10.49 13.81
CA LEU A 4 14.75 9.22 13.40
C LEU A 4 14.07 8.67 12.14
N ILE A 5 12.74 8.78 12.04
CA ILE A 5 11.99 8.37 10.85
C ILE A 5 12.40 9.23 9.65
N HIS A 6 12.51 10.55 9.84
CA HIS A 6 12.96 11.47 8.79
C HIS A 6 14.38 11.14 8.32
N GLU A 7 15.30 10.92 9.25
CA GLU A 7 16.70 10.58 8.96
C GLU A 7 16.82 9.27 8.18
N LEU A 8 16.14 8.22 8.64
CA LEU A 8 16.21 6.89 8.03
C LEU A 8 15.46 6.81 6.69
N SER A 9 14.23 7.33 6.63
CA SER A 9 13.44 7.27 5.39
C SER A 9 13.96 8.22 4.32
N ARG A 10 14.58 9.34 4.72
CA ARG A 10 14.87 10.49 3.84
C ARG A 10 13.65 10.88 3.01
N GLN A 11 12.47 10.78 3.63
CA GLN A 11 11.17 11.04 3.02
C GLN A 11 10.78 10.10 1.87
N HIS A 12 11.54 9.03 1.60
CA HIS A 12 11.08 8.00 0.69
C HIS A 12 9.81 7.36 1.24
N ALA A 13 8.81 7.29 0.37
CA ALA A 13 7.49 6.81 0.71
C ALA A 13 7.01 5.79 -0.32
N LEU A 14 6.23 4.83 0.17
CA LEU A 14 5.48 3.91 -0.67
C LEU A 14 4.13 4.52 -1.06
N ALA A 15 3.68 4.25 -2.27
CA ALA A 15 2.33 4.54 -2.71
C ALA A 15 1.32 3.70 -1.89
N ARG A 16 0.13 4.23 -1.66
CA ARG A 16 -0.95 3.47 -1.01
C ARG A 16 -1.53 2.41 -1.97
N PRO A 17 -2.14 1.32 -1.46
CA PRO A 17 -2.70 0.25 -2.31
C PRO A 17 -3.65 0.75 -3.40
N HIS A 18 -4.48 1.75 -3.11
CA HIS A 18 -5.45 2.29 -4.06
C HIS A 18 -4.79 2.95 -5.29
N ALA A 19 -3.60 3.54 -5.14
CA ALA A 19 -2.85 4.13 -6.24
C ALA A 19 -2.19 3.06 -7.13
N LEU A 20 -1.83 1.92 -6.53
CA LEU A 20 -1.17 0.80 -7.21
C LEU A 20 -2.13 -0.10 -7.97
N LEU A 21 -3.32 -0.30 -7.39
CA LEU A 21 -4.34 -1.23 -7.86
C LEU A 21 -4.68 -1.10 -9.36
N PRO A 22 -4.88 0.10 -9.94
CA PRO A 22 -5.17 0.24 -11.37
C PRO A 22 -4.10 -0.37 -12.28
N ALA A 23 -2.82 -0.21 -11.94
CA ALA A 23 -1.71 -0.79 -12.70
C ALA A 23 -1.62 -2.32 -12.52
N GLU A 24 -1.90 -2.82 -11.32
CA GLU A 24 -1.96 -4.25 -11.05
C GLU A 24 -3.09 -4.93 -11.84
N ILE A 25 -4.27 -4.31 -11.88
CA ILE A 25 -5.40 -4.78 -12.69
C ILE A 25 -5.03 -4.80 -14.16
N ASP A 26 -4.44 -3.73 -14.70
CA ASP A 26 -4.06 -3.69 -16.11
C ASP A 26 -3.05 -4.79 -16.45
N ARG A 27 -2.10 -5.11 -15.57
CA ARG A 27 -1.14 -6.20 -15.77
C ARG A 27 -1.81 -7.57 -15.73
N ALA A 28 -2.74 -7.79 -14.78
CA ALA A 28 -3.50 -9.04 -14.71
C ALA A 28 -4.37 -9.24 -15.95
N LEU A 29 -5.12 -8.20 -16.38
CA LEU A 29 -5.91 -8.23 -17.61
C LEU A 29 -5.02 -8.47 -18.84
N GLN A 30 -3.84 -7.84 -18.89
CA GLN A 30 -2.90 -8.06 -19.98
C GLN A 30 -2.42 -9.52 -20.01
N GLY A 31 -2.13 -10.13 -18.86
CA GLY A 31 -1.74 -11.54 -18.77
C GLY A 31 -2.83 -12.49 -19.27
N ILE A 32 -4.10 -12.17 -19.00
CA ILE A 32 -5.25 -13.02 -19.31
C ILE A 32 -5.72 -12.83 -20.76
N PHE A 33 -5.93 -11.58 -21.17
CA PHE A 33 -6.58 -11.22 -22.45
C PHE A 33 -5.61 -10.63 -23.47
N GLY A 34 -4.36 -10.34 -23.09
CA GLY A 34 -3.40 -9.64 -23.95
C GLY A 34 -3.67 -8.14 -24.10
N PHE A 35 -4.56 -7.58 -23.26
CA PHE A 35 -4.94 -6.16 -23.21
C PHE A 35 -5.08 -5.66 -21.77
N PRO A 36 -4.79 -4.37 -21.49
CA PRO A 36 -4.37 -3.34 -22.42
C PRO A 36 -2.96 -3.60 -22.99
N LYS A 37 -2.68 -3.11 -24.21
CA LYS A 37 -1.34 -3.21 -24.81
C LYS A 37 -0.30 -2.40 -24.02
N ASN A 38 -0.74 -1.29 -23.45
CA ASN A 38 0.05 -0.43 -22.58
C ASN A 38 -0.64 -0.38 -21.21
N PRO A 39 -0.29 -1.29 -20.28
CA PRO A 39 -0.75 -1.22 -18.90
C PRO A 39 -0.36 0.12 -18.27
N ARG A 40 -1.22 0.66 -17.41
CA ARG A 40 -0.85 1.79 -16.56
C ARG A 40 0.44 1.47 -15.80
N SER A 41 1.35 2.42 -15.79
CA SER A 41 2.51 2.40 -14.91
C SER A 41 2.23 3.27 -13.69
N VAL A 42 2.80 2.87 -12.57
CA VAL A 42 2.70 3.59 -11.30
C VAL A 42 4.03 3.43 -10.58
N ASP A 43 4.52 4.53 -10.02
CA ASP A 43 5.71 4.51 -9.20
C ASP A 43 5.32 4.07 -7.80
N ALA A 44 5.78 2.87 -7.41
CA ALA A 44 5.55 2.38 -6.05
C ALA A 44 6.31 3.23 -5.02
N PHE A 45 7.44 3.80 -5.41
CA PHE A 45 8.29 4.64 -4.57
C PHE A 45 8.22 6.10 -5.02
N GLY A 46 8.19 7.02 -4.06
CA GLY A 46 8.25 8.44 -4.29
C GLY A 46 8.63 9.19 -3.02
N LEU A 47 8.32 10.49 -2.97
CA LEU A 47 8.76 11.36 -1.87
C LEU A 47 7.56 11.98 -1.14
N GLY A 48 7.63 11.91 0.18
CA GLY A 48 6.82 12.71 1.09
C GLY A 48 5.32 12.38 1.09
N ILE A 49 4.56 13.24 1.77
CA ILE A 49 3.11 13.04 1.97
C ILE A 49 2.32 13.15 0.67
N GLY A 50 2.81 13.94 -0.29
CA GLY A 50 2.18 14.08 -1.61
C GLY A 50 2.12 12.74 -2.35
N HIS A 51 3.22 11.96 -2.31
CA HIS A 51 3.25 10.63 -2.92
C HIS A 51 2.33 9.64 -2.21
N ILE A 52 2.38 9.60 -0.87
CA ILE A 52 1.51 8.73 -0.05
C ILE A 52 0.04 8.99 -0.36
N THR A 53 -0.33 10.27 -0.51
CA THR A 53 -1.72 10.68 -0.67
C THR A 53 -2.19 10.66 -2.12
N GLY A 54 -1.30 10.41 -3.09
CA GLY A 54 -1.65 10.50 -4.51
C GLY A 54 -1.95 11.94 -4.96
N GLY A 55 -1.40 12.93 -4.25
CA GLY A 55 -1.63 14.35 -4.53
C GLY A 55 -2.84 14.97 -3.83
N ASP A 56 -3.65 14.19 -3.09
CA ASP A 56 -4.79 14.72 -2.33
C ASP A 56 -4.37 15.77 -1.29
N VAL A 57 -3.12 15.69 -0.81
CA VAL A 57 -2.54 16.66 0.12
C VAL A 57 -1.40 17.40 -0.55
N THR A 58 -1.63 18.69 -0.78
CA THR A 58 -0.65 19.61 -1.32
C THR A 58 0.04 20.36 -0.18
N LEU A 59 1.36 20.30 -0.13
CA LEU A 59 2.14 21.15 0.75
C LEU A 59 2.00 22.64 0.35
N PRO A 60 2.13 23.58 1.30
CA PRO A 60 2.22 24.99 0.96
C PRO A 60 3.34 25.21 -0.07
N PRO A 61 3.07 25.94 -1.17
CA PRO A 61 4.11 26.21 -2.16
C PRO A 61 5.18 27.12 -1.55
N PHE A 62 6.43 26.89 -1.92
CA PHE A 62 7.48 27.85 -1.62
C PHE A 62 7.22 29.16 -2.38
N ASN A 63 7.16 30.28 -1.66
CA ASN A 63 6.94 31.60 -2.23
C ASN A 63 8.21 32.47 -2.07
N PRO A 64 9.01 32.67 -3.14
CA PRO A 64 10.22 33.50 -3.07
C PRO A 64 9.97 34.94 -2.62
N SER A 65 8.75 35.45 -2.81
CA SER A 65 8.37 36.81 -2.42
C SER A 65 8.36 37.01 -0.90
N GLU A 66 8.26 35.92 -0.13
CA GLU A 66 8.29 35.92 1.34
C GLU A 66 9.71 35.92 1.91
N LEU A 67 10.74 35.76 1.06
CA LEU A 67 12.13 35.90 1.47
C LEU A 67 12.48 37.38 1.74
N PRO A 68 13.51 37.65 2.57
CA PRO A 68 14.07 39.00 2.69
C PRO A 68 14.40 39.60 1.32
N ASN A 69 13.97 40.85 1.09
CA ASN A 69 14.07 41.53 -0.21
C ASN A 69 13.50 40.73 -1.39
N SER A 70 12.48 39.89 -1.18
CA SER A 70 11.89 39.02 -2.21
C SER A 70 12.90 38.10 -2.91
N GLY A 71 14.00 37.76 -2.21
CA GLY A 71 15.08 36.95 -2.78
C GLY A 71 15.93 37.66 -3.83
N VAL A 72 15.80 39.00 -3.97
CA VAL A 72 16.61 39.79 -4.91
C VAL A 72 18.09 39.61 -4.60
N GLY A 73 18.85 39.20 -5.62
CA GLY A 73 20.30 38.93 -5.52
C GLY A 73 20.67 37.48 -5.27
N LEU A 74 19.71 36.57 -5.06
CA LEU A 74 19.99 35.12 -5.00
C LEU A 74 20.12 34.53 -6.41
N ALA A 75 21.12 33.67 -6.59
CA ALA A 75 21.22 32.85 -7.79
C ALA A 75 20.10 31.80 -7.83
N ALA A 76 19.69 31.37 -9.03
CA ALA A 76 18.67 30.33 -9.20
C ALA A 76 19.04 29.02 -8.47
N SER A 77 20.33 28.67 -8.42
CA SER A 77 20.83 27.51 -7.68
C SER A 77 20.63 27.64 -6.17
N ASP A 78 20.72 28.86 -5.62
CA ASP A 78 20.54 29.08 -4.18
C ASP A 78 19.05 29.13 -3.82
N LEU A 79 18.21 29.71 -4.69
CA LEU A 79 16.75 29.60 -4.57
C LEU A 79 16.30 28.14 -4.56
N ALA A 80 16.84 27.29 -5.43
CA ALA A 80 16.53 25.86 -5.46
C ALA A 80 16.93 25.14 -4.15
N LYS A 81 18.09 25.50 -3.56
CA LYS A 81 18.50 24.95 -2.25
C LYS A 81 17.56 25.41 -1.13
N VAL A 82 17.15 26.68 -1.14
CA VAL A 82 16.21 27.23 -0.15
C VAL A 82 14.84 26.55 -0.28
N GLU A 83 14.33 26.40 -1.50
CA GLU A 83 13.08 25.67 -1.77
C GLU A 83 13.17 24.21 -1.29
N SER A 84 14.26 23.51 -1.59
CA SER A 84 14.49 22.15 -1.12
C SER A 84 14.53 22.07 0.40
N THR A 85 15.17 23.03 1.06
CA THR A 85 15.24 23.09 2.53
C THR A 85 13.87 23.37 3.14
N PHE A 86 13.09 24.26 2.53
CA PHE A 86 11.73 24.55 2.93
C PHE A 86 10.84 23.30 2.87
N LYS A 87 10.87 22.57 1.75
CA LYS A 87 10.12 21.31 1.59
C LYS A 87 10.52 20.26 2.63
N ASP A 88 11.83 20.10 2.89
CA ASP A 88 12.34 19.17 3.90
C ASP A 88 11.80 19.52 5.31
N LEU A 89 11.84 20.80 5.69
CA LEU A 89 11.35 21.28 6.97
C LEU A 89 9.84 21.09 7.12
N VAL A 90 9.05 21.43 6.10
CA VAL A 90 7.58 21.29 6.14
C VAL A 90 7.20 19.83 6.39
N GLU A 91 7.75 18.90 5.62
CA GLU A 91 7.50 17.46 5.77
C GLU A 91 7.95 16.93 7.14
N ARG A 92 9.12 17.37 7.62
CA ARG A 92 9.60 17.00 8.95
C ARG A 92 8.66 17.50 10.06
N GLU A 93 8.15 18.72 9.94
CA GLU A 93 7.19 19.26 10.89
C GLU A 93 5.85 18.52 10.80
N LEU A 94 5.38 18.13 9.62
CA LEU A 94 4.19 17.28 9.47
C LEU A 94 4.34 15.95 10.23
N LEU A 95 5.51 15.31 10.18
CA LEU A 95 5.81 14.11 10.95
C LEU A 95 5.81 14.36 12.48
N ARG A 96 6.25 15.54 12.93
CA ARG A 96 6.29 15.91 14.37
C ARG A 96 4.91 16.26 14.93
N VAL A 97 4.12 16.97 14.15
CA VAL A 97 2.78 17.46 14.56
C VAL A 97 1.87 16.27 14.89
N GLY A 98 2.03 15.16 14.19
CA GLY A 98 1.25 13.95 14.42
C GLY A 98 -0.23 14.13 14.03
N PRO A 99 -1.08 13.10 14.24
CA PRO A 99 -2.39 13.05 13.60
C PRO A 99 -3.41 14.06 14.13
N ASN A 100 -3.34 14.46 15.40
CA ASN A 100 -4.39 15.27 16.03
C ASN A 100 -4.35 16.76 15.63
N PRO A 101 -3.20 17.45 15.60
CA PRO A 101 -3.19 18.84 15.16
C PRO A 101 -3.27 18.95 13.64
N LEU A 102 -2.85 17.93 12.89
CA LEU A 102 -3.15 17.82 11.46
C LEU A 102 -4.67 17.77 11.23
N LYS A 103 -5.42 16.96 12.00
CA LYS A 103 -6.89 16.90 11.93
C LYS A 103 -7.53 18.26 12.19
N ALA A 104 -7.04 18.96 13.21
CA ALA A 104 -7.50 20.30 13.54
C ALA A 104 -7.19 21.33 12.44
N ALA A 105 -6.13 21.12 11.66
CA ALA A 105 -5.78 21.89 10.48
C ALA A 105 -6.49 21.41 9.20
N GLY A 106 -7.45 20.47 9.29
CA GLY A 106 -8.23 19.96 8.17
C GLY A 106 -7.63 18.75 7.44
N PHE A 107 -6.53 18.19 7.95
CA PHE A 107 -5.88 16.99 7.39
C PHE A 107 -6.05 15.79 8.34
N ASP A 108 -6.83 14.76 7.98
CA ASP A 108 -6.92 13.52 8.76
C ASP A 108 -5.96 12.44 8.24
N PRO A 109 -4.71 12.34 8.74
CA PRO A 109 -3.76 11.30 8.33
C PRO A 109 -4.13 9.91 8.86
N SER A 110 -5.03 9.81 9.83
CA SER A 110 -5.37 8.54 10.49
C SER A 110 -6.39 7.71 9.73
N ASN A 111 -7.00 8.26 8.67
CA ASN A 111 -8.11 7.62 7.95
C ASN A 111 -9.17 7.05 8.92
N SER A 112 -9.39 7.69 10.07
CA SER A 112 -10.02 7.02 11.22
C SER A 112 -11.45 6.57 10.96
N GLU A 113 -12.19 7.31 10.12
CA GLU A 113 -13.52 6.94 9.66
C GLU A 113 -13.48 5.77 8.66
N LEU A 114 -12.50 5.76 7.74
CA LEU A 114 -12.30 4.64 6.82
C LEU A 114 -11.87 3.37 7.57
N ALA A 115 -11.00 3.50 8.57
CA ALA A 115 -10.58 2.40 9.43
C ALA A 115 -11.78 1.80 10.18
N LYS A 116 -12.68 2.62 10.72
CA LYS A 116 -13.93 2.15 11.34
C LYS A 116 -14.81 1.41 10.34
N ARG A 117 -15.08 2.00 9.18
CA ARG A 117 -15.89 1.37 8.12
C ARG A 117 -15.29 0.05 7.66
N TYR A 118 -13.97 -0.02 7.53
CA TYR A 118 -13.25 -1.25 7.20
C TYR A 118 -13.44 -2.30 8.28
N VAL A 119 -13.23 -1.96 9.56
CA VAL A 119 -13.43 -2.88 10.69
C VAL A 119 -14.88 -3.36 10.76
N GLU A 120 -15.86 -2.48 10.56
CA GLU A 120 -17.27 -2.84 10.52
C GLU A 120 -17.57 -3.84 9.39
N HIS A 121 -17.07 -3.55 8.19
CA HIS A 121 -17.21 -4.41 7.02
C HIS A 121 -16.58 -5.80 7.24
N GLU A 122 -15.33 -5.85 7.73
CA GLU A 122 -14.64 -7.11 8.04
C GLU A 122 -15.37 -7.92 9.12
N ASN A 123 -15.96 -7.25 10.12
CA ASN A 123 -16.76 -7.91 11.14
C ASN A 123 -18.06 -8.51 10.56
N THR A 124 -18.67 -7.87 9.55
CA THR A 124 -19.81 -8.44 8.81
C THR A 124 -19.39 -9.69 8.03
N ILE A 125 -18.24 -9.66 7.35
CA ILE A 125 -17.71 -10.84 6.66
C ILE A 125 -17.44 -11.97 7.67
N ALA A 126 -16.78 -11.65 8.79
CA ALA A 126 -16.48 -12.60 9.85
C ALA A 126 -17.77 -13.21 10.44
N ALA A 127 -18.85 -12.43 10.57
CA ALA A 127 -20.14 -12.95 10.99
C ALA A 127 -20.73 -13.92 9.95
N SER A 128 -20.70 -13.59 8.67
CA SER A 128 -21.22 -14.45 7.60
C SER A 128 -20.43 -15.76 7.45
N ILE A 129 -19.10 -15.71 7.57
CA ILE A 129 -18.22 -16.89 7.56
C ILE A 129 -18.59 -17.82 8.71
N ARG A 130 -18.81 -17.28 9.92
CA ARG A 130 -19.20 -18.06 11.11
C ARG A 130 -20.59 -18.66 10.97
N GLU A 131 -21.57 -17.86 10.54
CA GLU A 131 -22.95 -18.31 10.32
C GLU A 131 -23.02 -19.49 9.34
N LYS A 132 -22.22 -19.43 8.27
CA LYS A 132 -22.15 -20.47 7.23
C LYS A 132 -21.14 -21.57 7.52
N ASN A 133 -20.44 -21.53 8.66
CA ASN A 133 -19.37 -22.47 9.04
C ASN A 133 -18.30 -22.67 7.95
N LEU A 134 -17.92 -21.59 7.25
CA LEU A 134 -16.92 -21.67 6.19
C LEU A 134 -15.52 -21.85 6.81
N THR A 135 -14.80 -22.87 6.35
CA THR A 135 -13.45 -23.19 6.82
C THR A 135 -12.56 -23.63 5.64
N GLY A 136 -11.25 -23.67 5.86
CA GLY A 136 -10.29 -24.09 4.84
C GLY A 136 -10.44 -23.32 3.53
N GLU A 137 -10.53 -24.04 2.41
CA GLU A 137 -10.67 -23.46 1.07
C GLU A 137 -11.95 -22.62 0.88
N MET A 138 -13.04 -22.93 1.59
CA MET A 138 -14.28 -22.15 1.48
C MET A 138 -14.17 -20.77 2.14
N LEU A 139 -13.39 -20.68 3.23
CA LEU A 139 -13.06 -19.39 3.85
C LEU A 139 -12.19 -18.57 2.89
N GLU A 140 -11.15 -19.20 2.32
CA GLU A 140 -10.28 -18.59 1.33
C GLU A 140 -11.05 -18.03 0.13
N LEU A 141 -12.00 -18.80 -0.39
CA LEU A 141 -12.86 -18.38 -1.49
C LEU A 141 -13.76 -17.20 -1.09
N ALA A 142 -14.35 -17.22 0.10
CA ALA A 142 -15.20 -16.14 0.59
C ALA A 142 -14.43 -14.81 0.73
N VAL A 143 -13.18 -14.87 1.22
CA VAL A 143 -12.32 -13.68 1.33
C VAL A 143 -12.06 -13.06 -0.04
N ARG A 144 -11.68 -13.87 -1.03
CA ARG A 144 -11.39 -13.40 -2.39
C ARG A 144 -12.64 -12.88 -3.10
N ALA A 145 -13.78 -13.52 -2.90
CA ALA A 145 -15.06 -13.05 -3.43
C ALA A 145 -15.44 -11.69 -2.83
N SER A 146 -15.22 -11.49 -1.53
CA SER A 146 -15.45 -10.20 -0.89
C SER A 146 -14.49 -9.13 -1.42
N ASP A 147 -13.20 -9.44 -1.51
CA ASP A 147 -12.18 -8.52 -2.05
C ASP A 147 -12.49 -8.10 -3.49
N LEU A 148 -12.94 -9.05 -4.34
CA LEU A 148 -13.39 -8.72 -5.69
C LEU A 148 -14.56 -7.74 -5.69
N GLY A 149 -15.53 -7.91 -4.79
CA GLY A 149 -16.62 -6.97 -4.60
C GLY A 149 -16.11 -5.58 -4.21
N ASP A 150 -15.12 -5.51 -3.32
CA ASP A 150 -14.51 -4.26 -2.86
C ASP A 150 -13.79 -3.51 -4.01
N ILE A 151 -13.12 -4.24 -4.91
CA ILE A 151 -12.39 -3.66 -6.04
C ILE A 151 -13.20 -3.56 -7.33
N GLN A 152 -14.47 -4.01 -7.34
CA GLN A 152 -15.31 -4.04 -8.54
C GLN A 152 -15.31 -2.70 -9.30
N PRO A 153 -15.41 -1.51 -8.67
CA PRO A 153 -15.38 -0.25 -9.41
C PRO A 153 -14.08 -0.05 -10.21
N ALA A 154 -12.92 -0.35 -9.60
CA ALA A 154 -11.61 -0.21 -10.25
C ALA A 154 -11.42 -1.23 -11.36
N VAL A 155 -11.92 -2.46 -11.18
CA VAL A 155 -11.89 -3.49 -12.23
C VAL A 155 -12.81 -3.09 -13.38
N THR A 156 -14.00 -2.57 -13.11
CA THR A 156 -14.95 -2.11 -14.14
C THR A 156 -14.34 -1.01 -14.99
N GLU A 157 -13.71 0.00 -14.38
CA GLU A 157 -12.98 1.05 -15.11
C GLU A 157 -11.87 0.48 -16.00
N ALA A 158 -11.13 -0.52 -15.51
CA ALA A 158 -10.08 -1.16 -16.30
C ALA A 158 -10.63 -1.99 -17.47
N LEU A 159 -11.78 -2.65 -17.28
CA LEU A 159 -12.46 -3.42 -18.31
C LEU A 159 -13.02 -2.51 -19.42
N GLU A 160 -13.55 -1.34 -19.06
CA GLU A 160 -14.03 -0.34 -20.03
C GLU A 160 -12.91 0.10 -20.99
N ARG A 161 -11.65 0.19 -20.50
CA ARG A 161 -10.49 0.55 -21.33
C ARG A 161 -10.13 -0.50 -22.39
N ILE A 162 -10.67 -1.71 -22.28
CA ILE A 162 -10.47 -2.81 -23.24
C ILE A 162 -11.79 -3.23 -23.90
N ASP A 163 -12.81 -2.36 -23.85
CA ASP A 163 -14.15 -2.59 -24.41
C ASP A 163 -14.83 -3.88 -23.88
N MET A 164 -14.55 -4.24 -22.62
CA MET A 164 -15.13 -5.41 -21.96
C MET A 164 -16.12 -4.99 -20.87
N THR A 165 -17.24 -5.71 -20.77
CA THR A 165 -18.22 -5.50 -19.69
C THR A 165 -17.92 -6.38 -18.50
N TRP A 166 -18.40 -6.00 -17.30
CA TRP A 166 -18.31 -6.85 -16.11
C TRP A 166 -18.91 -8.24 -16.32
N ALA A 167 -20.07 -8.34 -16.98
CA ALA A 167 -20.70 -9.63 -17.28
C ALA A 167 -19.85 -10.48 -18.23
N GLY A 168 -19.31 -9.86 -19.29
CA GLY A 168 -18.41 -10.55 -20.22
C GLY A 168 -17.11 -11.01 -19.57
N PHE A 169 -16.57 -10.23 -18.64
CA PHE A 169 -15.42 -10.60 -17.82
C PHE A 169 -15.69 -11.85 -16.97
N LEU A 170 -16.82 -11.87 -16.25
CA LEU A 170 -17.21 -13.03 -15.44
C LEU A 170 -17.47 -14.27 -16.29
N GLU A 171 -18.10 -14.12 -17.46
CA GLU A 171 -18.34 -15.21 -18.41
C GLU A 171 -17.02 -15.77 -18.96
N ALA A 172 -16.08 -14.89 -19.34
CA ALA A 172 -14.80 -15.29 -19.91
C ALA A 172 -13.90 -16.04 -18.92
N LEU A 173 -13.89 -15.63 -17.65
CA LEU A 173 -13.06 -16.26 -16.62
C LEU A 173 -13.71 -17.49 -15.98
N GLY A 174 -15.03 -17.49 -15.86
CA GLY A 174 -15.75 -18.44 -15.02
C GLY A 174 -15.37 -18.34 -13.52
N PRO A 175 -15.97 -19.18 -12.66
CA PRO A 175 -15.79 -19.07 -11.21
C PRO A 175 -14.33 -19.20 -10.73
N SER A 176 -13.57 -20.14 -11.29
CA SER A 176 -12.17 -20.34 -10.91
C SER A 176 -11.25 -19.25 -11.45
N GLY A 177 -11.50 -18.78 -12.68
CA GLY A 177 -10.68 -17.73 -13.29
C GLY A 177 -10.79 -16.41 -12.54
N VAL A 178 -11.97 -16.09 -12.00
CA VAL A 178 -12.19 -14.90 -11.18
C VAL A 178 -11.35 -14.94 -9.88
N VAL A 179 -11.23 -16.11 -9.26
CA VAL A 179 -10.39 -16.32 -8.07
C VAL A 179 -8.91 -16.13 -8.43
N SER A 180 -8.47 -16.75 -9.53
CA SER A 180 -7.10 -16.59 -10.03
C SER A 180 -6.78 -15.14 -10.38
N PHE A 181 -7.72 -14.41 -10.99
CA PHE A 181 -7.55 -12.99 -11.29
C PHE A 181 -7.25 -12.16 -10.03
N VAL A 182 -7.98 -12.38 -8.94
CA VAL A 182 -7.71 -11.69 -7.67
C VAL A 182 -6.34 -12.08 -7.11
N ASP A 183 -5.96 -13.35 -7.20
CA ASP A 183 -4.65 -13.84 -6.77
C ASP A 183 -3.50 -13.30 -7.64
N ASP A 184 -3.78 -12.87 -8.87
CA ASP A 184 -2.80 -12.26 -9.79
C ASP A 184 -2.56 -10.77 -9.51
N LEU A 185 -3.38 -10.13 -8.66
CA LEU A 185 -3.16 -8.77 -8.18
C LEU A 185 -2.20 -8.80 -6.98
N PRO A 186 -0.93 -8.35 -7.11
CA PRO A 186 0.10 -8.56 -6.10
C PRO A 186 -0.27 -8.09 -4.69
N THR A 187 -0.73 -6.83 -4.56
CA THR A 187 -1.08 -6.28 -3.23
C THR A 187 -2.32 -6.94 -2.65
N ARG A 188 -3.28 -7.35 -3.50
CA ARG A 188 -4.50 -8.03 -3.08
C ARG A 188 -4.24 -9.46 -2.66
N TYR A 189 -3.33 -10.16 -3.33
CA TYR A 189 -2.88 -11.48 -2.90
C TYR A 189 -2.37 -11.48 -1.45
N VAL A 190 -1.46 -10.56 -1.12
CA VAL A 190 -0.91 -10.43 0.24
C VAL A 190 -1.99 -9.95 1.22
N THR A 191 -2.84 -9.01 0.82
CA THR A 191 -3.98 -8.55 1.61
C THR A 191 -4.92 -9.70 1.98
N ASN A 192 -5.32 -10.53 1.00
CA ASN A 192 -6.23 -11.65 1.20
C ASN A 192 -5.60 -12.75 2.05
N LEU A 193 -4.29 -12.98 1.93
CA LEU A 193 -3.56 -13.86 2.83
C LEU A 193 -3.65 -13.37 4.29
N MET A 194 -3.45 -12.07 4.52
CA MET A 194 -3.55 -11.47 5.86
C MET A 194 -4.98 -11.53 6.41
N ARG A 195 -5.98 -11.15 5.59
CA ARG A 195 -7.41 -11.21 5.93
C ARG A 195 -7.84 -12.62 6.28
N SER A 196 -7.51 -13.61 5.44
CA SER A 196 -7.79 -15.01 5.70
C SER A 196 -7.17 -15.49 7.01
N ALA A 197 -5.92 -15.12 7.30
CA ALA A 197 -5.27 -15.49 8.56
C ALA A 197 -6.01 -14.94 9.79
N LYS A 198 -6.45 -13.68 9.73
CA LYS A 198 -7.28 -13.03 10.75
C LYS A 198 -8.63 -13.70 10.90
N LEU A 199 -9.34 -13.92 9.80
CA LEU A 199 -10.70 -14.47 9.81
C LEU A 199 -10.76 -15.93 10.28
N ARG A 200 -9.68 -16.71 10.12
CA ARG A 200 -9.56 -18.06 10.72
C ARG A 200 -9.50 -18.02 12.24
N GLN A 201 -9.05 -16.91 12.84
CA GLN A 201 -8.93 -16.75 14.29
C GLN A 201 -10.27 -16.25 14.87
N ASN A 202 -11.21 -17.17 15.05
CA ASN A 202 -12.60 -16.88 15.47
C ASN A 202 -12.77 -16.05 16.77
N GLN A 203 -11.71 -15.90 17.58
CA GLN A 203 -11.75 -15.17 18.85
C GLN A 203 -11.20 -13.74 18.76
N GLN A 204 -10.43 -13.41 17.72
CA GLN A 204 -9.82 -12.09 17.60
C GLN A 204 -10.74 -11.17 16.79
N LYS A 205 -11.14 -10.05 17.41
CA LYS A 205 -11.89 -9.02 16.70
C LYS A 205 -10.93 -8.19 15.86
N TRP A 206 -11.45 -7.66 14.75
CA TRP A 206 -10.77 -6.63 14.00
C TRP A 206 -10.68 -5.34 14.82
N GLU A 207 -9.47 -4.80 14.94
CA GLU A 207 -9.18 -3.54 15.60
C GLU A 207 -8.77 -2.47 14.58
N PRO A 208 -8.97 -1.17 14.85
CA PRO A 208 -8.58 -0.11 13.92
C PRO A 208 -7.10 -0.13 13.51
N ASN A 209 -6.20 -0.62 14.37
CA ASN A 209 -4.78 -0.73 14.03
C ASN A 209 -4.51 -1.79 12.96
N ASP A 210 -5.34 -2.82 12.89
CA ASP A 210 -5.23 -3.87 11.87
C ASP A 210 -5.41 -3.33 10.45
N PHE A 211 -6.19 -2.26 10.32
CA PHE A 211 -6.38 -1.57 9.06
C PHE A 211 -5.06 -0.98 8.55
N ASN A 212 -4.24 -0.39 9.44
CA ASN A 212 -2.95 0.18 9.04
C ASN A 212 -2.00 -0.91 8.55
N ASP A 213 -1.96 -2.05 9.24
CA ASP A 213 -1.16 -3.20 8.82
C ASP A 213 -1.58 -3.70 7.44
N ILE A 214 -2.89 -3.87 7.22
CA ILE A 214 -3.42 -4.35 5.94
C ILE A 214 -3.26 -3.34 4.81
N LEU A 215 -3.23 -2.05 5.10
CA LEU A 215 -2.94 -1.05 4.07
C LEU A 215 -1.46 -0.97 3.72
N ALA A 216 -0.57 -1.06 4.71
CA ALA A 216 0.84 -0.75 4.52
C ALA A 216 1.70 -1.99 4.20
N LEU A 217 1.53 -3.10 4.93
CA LEU A 217 2.38 -4.28 4.76
C LEU A 217 2.28 -4.89 3.36
N PRO A 218 1.09 -5.10 2.76
CA PRO A 218 0.99 -5.70 1.44
C PRO A 218 1.79 -4.96 0.38
N VAL A 219 1.84 -3.63 0.44
CA VAL A 219 2.65 -2.83 -0.48
C VAL A 219 4.13 -3.06 -0.22
N ALA A 220 4.57 -2.91 1.03
CA ALA A 220 5.98 -3.10 1.38
C ALA A 220 6.49 -4.48 0.96
N VAL A 221 5.68 -5.51 1.19
CA VAL A 221 6.03 -6.91 0.90
C VAL A 221 6.08 -7.22 -0.59
N VAL A 222 5.31 -6.52 -1.42
CA VAL A 222 5.32 -6.73 -2.87
C VAL A 222 6.46 -5.97 -3.54
N TYR A 223 6.76 -4.77 -3.06
CA TYR A 223 7.60 -3.81 -3.79
C TYR A 223 9.01 -3.64 -3.20
N CYS A 224 9.27 -4.04 -1.95
CA CYS A 224 10.60 -3.96 -1.36
C CYS A 224 11.36 -5.29 -1.43
N ASP A 225 12.68 -5.21 -1.50
CA ASP A 225 13.57 -6.39 -1.44
C ASP A 225 13.65 -6.98 -0.04
N VAL A 226 13.53 -6.15 1.00
CA VAL A 226 13.60 -6.55 2.40
C VAL A 226 12.51 -5.84 3.20
N VAL A 227 11.77 -6.59 4.02
CA VAL A 227 10.73 -6.05 4.92
C VAL A 227 10.95 -6.60 6.32
N VAL A 228 11.05 -5.72 7.31
CA VAL A 228 11.01 -6.08 8.73
C VAL A 228 9.60 -5.86 9.25
N THR A 229 9.01 -6.88 9.86
CA THR A 229 7.64 -6.80 10.41
C THR A 229 7.50 -7.61 11.70
N GLU A 230 6.32 -7.58 12.31
CA GLU A 230 6.05 -8.38 13.49
C GLU A 230 6.18 -9.88 13.19
N LYS A 231 6.68 -10.64 14.17
CA LYS A 231 6.88 -12.10 14.06
C LYS A 231 5.66 -12.84 13.54
N GLN A 232 4.46 -12.39 13.92
CA GLN A 232 3.21 -12.98 13.43
C GLN A 232 3.09 -12.89 11.90
N TRP A 233 3.32 -11.72 11.31
CA TRP A 233 3.19 -11.50 9.87
C TRP A 233 4.32 -12.17 9.10
N ALA A 234 5.55 -12.09 9.62
CA ALA A 234 6.70 -12.78 9.03
C ALA A 234 6.44 -14.30 8.89
N GLN A 235 5.90 -14.93 9.93
CA GLN A 235 5.55 -16.35 9.88
C GLN A 235 4.43 -16.64 8.86
N ARG A 236 3.43 -15.77 8.75
CA ARG A 236 2.33 -15.92 7.79
C ARG A 236 2.80 -15.79 6.35
N PHE A 237 3.64 -14.81 6.05
CA PHE A 237 4.20 -14.62 4.71
C PHE A 237 5.06 -15.80 4.27
N ARG A 238 5.84 -16.35 5.18
CA ARG A 238 6.63 -17.57 4.94
C ARG A 238 5.74 -18.79 4.65
N GLN A 239 4.65 -18.95 5.40
CA GLN A 239 3.66 -20.02 5.16
C GLN A 239 2.95 -19.88 3.81
N GLY A 240 2.62 -18.65 3.41
CA GLY A 240 1.98 -18.37 2.13
C GLY A 240 2.94 -18.23 0.95
N LYS A 241 4.22 -18.53 1.13
CA LYS A 241 5.27 -18.46 0.10
C LYS A 241 5.41 -17.08 -0.56
N VAL A 242 5.12 -16.03 0.20
CA VAL A 242 5.17 -14.65 -0.27
C VAL A 242 6.60 -14.24 -0.62
N GLU A 243 7.57 -14.67 0.18
CA GLU A 243 9.00 -14.41 -0.05
C GLU A 243 9.44 -14.92 -1.43
N GLN A 244 9.04 -16.15 -1.80
CA GLN A 244 9.37 -16.72 -3.10
C GLN A 244 8.60 -16.07 -4.24
N ARG A 245 7.34 -15.67 -4.00
CA ARG A 245 6.48 -15.10 -5.04
C ARG A 245 6.95 -13.72 -5.49
N PHE A 246 7.36 -12.87 -4.55
CA PHE A 246 7.74 -11.48 -4.83
C PHE A 246 9.25 -11.22 -4.73
N ASN A 247 10.04 -12.26 -4.47
CA ASN A 247 11.48 -12.14 -4.26
C ASN A 247 11.84 -11.15 -3.14
N THR A 248 11.09 -11.24 -2.04
CA THR A 248 11.22 -10.34 -0.88
C THR A 248 11.71 -11.12 0.33
N THR A 249 12.72 -10.60 1.01
CA THR A 249 13.22 -11.14 2.28
C THR A 249 12.38 -10.58 3.42
N VAL A 250 11.69 -11.44 4.17
CA VAL A 250 10.86 -11.02 5.30
C VAL A 250 11.50 -11.38 6.64
N LEU A 251 11.89 -10.35 7.37
CA LEU A 251 12.53 -10.41 8.68
C LEU A 251 11.52 -10.07 9.80
N ASN A 252 11.83 -10.50 11.02
CA ASN A 252 11.06 -10.16 12.21
C ASN A 252 11.85 -9.47 13.33
N ASP A 253 13.13 -9.19 13.06
CA ASP A 253 14.03 -8.48 13.94
C ASP A 253 14.78 -7.43 13.12
N THR A 254 14.94 -6.23 13.68
CA THR A 254 15.71 -5.15 13.05
C THR A 254 17.22 -5.43 13.13
N ALA A 255 17.68 -6.29 14.05
CA ALA A 255 19.07 -6.72 14.10
C ALA A 255 19.48 -7.48 12.82
N ASP A 256 18.62 -8.38 12.34
CA ASP A 256 18.86 -9.17 11.13
C ASP A 256 18.97 -8.29 9.87
N LEU A 257 18.29 -7.13 9.87
CA LEU A 257 18.34 -6.18 8.76
C LEU A 257 19.77 -5.64 8.55
N VAL A 258 20.51 -5.41 9.63
CA VAL A 258 21.89 -4.89 9.55
C VAL A 258 22.79 -5.89 8.81
N GLU A 259 22.63 -7.18 9.05
CA GLU A 259 23.39 -8.24 8.39
C GLU A 259 23.09 -8.32 6.90
N VAL A 260 21.80 -8.22 6.52
CA VAL A 260 21.37 -8.22 5.13
C VAL A 260 21.94 -7.01 4.38
N LEU A 261 21.86 -5.82 4.97
CA LEU A 261 22.38 -4.59 4.36
C LEU A 261 23.92 -4.61 4.23
N ALA A 262 24.64 -5.11 5.24
CA ALA A 262 26.10 -5.25 5.18
C ALA A 262 26.53 -6.23 4.07
N SER A 263 25.80 -7.34 3.91
CA SER A 263 26.05 -8.32 2.86
C SER A 263 25.81 -7.73 1.47
N ALA A 264 24.71 -7.00 1.28
CA ALA A 264 24.39 -6.33 0.01
C ALA A 264 25.42 -5.24 -0.35
N ALA A 265 25.86 -4.44 0.63
CA ALA A 265 26.87 -3.41 0.41
C ALA A 265 28.21 -4.00 -0.06
N SER A 266 28.59 -5.17 0.47
CA SER A 266 29.83 -5.86 0.07
C SER A 266 29.78 -6.34 -1.38
N GLN A 267 28.62 -6.78 -1.85
CA GLN A 267 28.40 -7.24 -3.23
C GLN A 267 28.41 -6.11 -4.27
N LEU A 268 28.16 -4.86 -3.86
CA LEU A 268 28.19 -3.69 -4.75
C LEU A 268 29.61 -3.14 -4.97
N THR A 269 30.57 -3.56 -4.15
CA THR A 269 31.98 -3.13 -4.21
C THR A 269 32.90 -4.09 -4.96
N GLU A 270 32.39 -5.24 -5.39
CA GLU A 270 33.07 -6.21 -6.27
C GLU A 270 32.65 -6.04 -7.73
#